data_AF-A0A9W7IV46-F1
#
_entry.id   AF-A0A9W7IV46-F1
#
_cell.length_a   1.000
_cell.length_b   1.000
_cell.length_c   1.000
_cell.angle_alpha   90.00
_cell.angle_beta   90.00
_cell.angle_gamma   90.00
#
_symmetry.space_group_name_H-M   'P 1'
#
loop_
_entity.id
_entity.type
_entity.pdbx_description
1 polymer ?
#
loop_
_entity_poly.entity_id
_entity_poly.type
_entity_poly.pdbx_seq_one_letter_code
_entity_poly.pdbx_strand_id
1 'polypeptide(L)'
;MEAAAKISSIFIYPVKSCRGISLLLDLDVNQKGRAYTQRVEPKLALVQVDLPIEAFSLGWEPTKDSYMVIKAPEMDSLKVLLSKPSGVADGVSVWEWSGSALDEGDEASKWFTKYIGKPSRLVRFNAASETRHVDPEYARGHNIMFSDEYPFIYRCS
;
A
#
# COMPACT_ATOMS: atom_id res chain seq x y z
N MET A 1 -16.69 -25.18 -26.03
CA MET A 1 -16.60 -23.70 -25.95
C MET A 1 -15.98 -23.38 -24.62
N GLU A 2 -14.74 -22.92 -24.64
CA GLU A 2 -14.01 -22.47 -23.45
C GLU A 2 -14.66 -21.17 -22.98
N ALA A 3 -15.08 -21.10 -21.72
CA ALA A 3 -15.68 -19.89 -21.17
C ALA A 3 -14.60 -18.80 -21.07
N ALA A 4 -14.64 -17.83 -21.97
CA ALA A 4 -13.79 -16.65 -21.89
C ALA A 4 -14.23 -15.81 -20.69
N ALA A 5 -13.44 -15.81 -19.61
CA ALA A 5 -13.66 -14.94 -18.47
C ALA A 5 -13.46 -13.48 -18.89
N LYS A 6 -14.48 -12.64 -18.71
CA LYS A 6 -14.41 -11.21 -18.97
C LYS A 6 -14.08 -10.47 -17.67
N ILE A 7 -12.93 -9.81 -17.63
CA ILE A 7 -12.55 -8.95 -16.51
C ILE A 7 -13.50 -7.75 -16.49
N SER A 8 -14.36 -7.66 -15.48
CA SER A 8 -15.33 -6.57 -15.32
C SER A 8 -14.70 -5.31 -14.74
N SER A 9 -13.68 -5.47 -13.91
CA SER A 9 -13.04 -4.40 -13.14
C SER A 9 -11.71 -4.88 -12.56
N ILE A 10 -10.68 -4.06 -12.64
CA ILE A 10 -9.39 -4.28 -11.98
C ILE A 10 -9.31 -3.29 -10.82
N PHE A 11 -9.12 -3.81 -9.61
CA PHE A 11 -8.88 -3.01 -8.40
C PHE A 11 -7.46 -3.25 -7.94
N ILE A 12 -6.76 -2.19 -7.59
CA ILE A 12 -5.35 -2.22 -7.23
C ILE A 12 -5.17 -1.30 -6.03
N TYR A 13 -4.25 -1.54 -5.09
CA TYR A 13 -4.34 -0.93 -3.75
C TYR A 13 -3.04 -0.23 -3.35
N PRO A 14 -2.81 1.05 -3.73
CA PRO A 14 -1.50 1.69 -3.65
C PRO A 14 -1.02 1.75 -2.21
N VAL A 15 -1.98 1.96 -1.30
CA VAL A 15 -1.87 1.66 0.11
C VAL A 15 -2.72 0.43 0.42
N LYS A 16 -2.10 -0.62 0.95
CA LYS A 16 -2.77 -1.81 1.46
C LYS A 16 -3.82 -1.41 2.50
N SER A 17 -5.01 -1.98 2.36
CA SER A 17 -6.21 -1.67 3.18
C SER A 17 -6.92 -0.34 2.86
N CYS A 18 -6.49 0.48 1.89
CA CYS A 18 -7.23 1.68 1.43
C CYS A 18 -8.13 1.39 0.22
N ARG A 19 -8.85 2.39 -0.32
CA ARG A 19 -9.60 2.25 -1.59
C ARG A 19 -8.63 2.16 -2.77
N GLY A 20 -8.96 1.32 -3.75
CA GLY A 20 -7.99 0.95 -4.78
C GLY A 20 -7.87 1.88 -6.01
N ILE A 21 -6.61 2.19 -6.40
CA ILE A 21 -6.08 2.60 -7.73
C ILE A 21 -4.61 2.08 -7.86
N SER A 22 -4.05 1.87 -9.06
CA SER A 22 -2.79 1.13 -9.37
C SER A 22 -1.61 1.10 -8.37
N LEU A 23 -0.98 -0.09 -8.27
CA LEU A 23 0.12 -0.61 -7.43
C LEU A 23 -0.19 -0.89 -5.95
N LEU A 24 0.66 -1.62 -5.21
CA LEU A 24 0.50 -2.03 -3.79
C LEU A 24 1.83 -1.80 -3.05
N LEU A 25 2.07 -0.56 -2.61
CA LEU A 25 3.38 -0.09 -2.15
C LEU A 25 3.42 0.20 -0.65
N ASP A 26 2.36 0.82 -0.13
CA ASP A 26 2.36 1.39 1.22
C ASP A 26 1.37 0.64 2.13
N LEU A 27 1.56 0.76 3.45
CA LEU A 27 0.72 0.13 4.46
C LEU A 27 0.69 1.01 5.71
N ASP A 28 -0.48 1.09 6.36
CA ASP A 28 -0.59 1.70 7.68
C ASP A 28 -0.33 0.67 8.80
N VAL A 29 0.58 1.02 9.72
CA VAL A 29 0.98 0.20 10.86
C VAL A 29 0.78 0.92 12.18
N ASN A 30 0.43 0.16 13.22
CA ASN A 30 0.32 0.69 14.59
C ASN A 30 1.69 0.85 15.27
N GLN A 31 1.70 1.35 16.52
CA GLN A 31 2.91 1.53 17.33
C GLN A 31 3.78 0.28 17.53
N LYS A 32 3.21 -0.91 17.38
CA LYS A 32 3.92 -2.19 17.49
C LYS A 32 4.39 -2.72 16.13
N GLY A 33 4.31 -1.90 15.08
CA GLY A 33 4.66 -2.26 13.71
C GLY A 33 3.65 -3.19 13.04
N ARG A 34 2.47 -3.43 13.61
CA ARG A 34 1.49 -4.35 13.01
C ARG A 34 0.56 -3.63 12.03
N ALA A 35 0.39 -4.24 10.86
CA ALA A 35 -0.54 -3.81 9.81
C ALA A 35 -1.99 -3.60 10.31
N TYR A 36 -2.62 -2.49 9.93
CA TYR A 36 -4.08 -2.36 10.02
C TYR A 36 -4.77 -3.06 8.84
N THR A 37 -5.94 -3.65 9.12
CA THR A 37 -6.81 -4.26 8.10
C THR A 37 -8.16 -3.57 8.09
N GLN A 38 -8.85 -3.54 6.95
CA GLN A 38 -10.23 -3.00 6.86
C GLN A 38 -11.22 -3.73 7.78
N ARG A 39 -10.94 -4.99 8.17
CA ARG A 39 -11.77 -5.74 9.13
C ARG A 39 -11.68 -5.17 10.54
N VAL A 40 -10.51 -4.66 10.90
CA VAL A 40 -10.25 -4.09 12.24
C VAL A 40 -10.51 -2.58 12.24
N GLU A 41 -10.22 -1.89 11.14
CA GLU A 41 -10.43 -0.44 10.97
C GLU A 41 -11.22 -0.15 9.68
N PRO A 42 -12.57 -0.27 9.71
CA PRO A 42 -13.41 -0.08 8.52
C PRO A 42 -13.30 1.32 7.88
N LYS A 43 -12.89 2.34 8.66
CA LYS A 43 -12.66 3.71 8.16
C LYS A 43 -11.61 3.76 7.05
N LEU A 44 -10.64 2.84 7.03
CA LEU A 44 -9.65 2.76 5.96
C LEU A 44 -10.27 2.55 4.57
N ALA A 45 -11.46 1.95 4.48
CA ALA A 45 -12.17 1.79 3.21
C ALA A 45 -12.64 3.13 2.60
N LEU A 46 -12.71 4.20 3.40
CA LEU A 46 -13.10 5.53 2.96
C LEU A 46 -11.88 6.38 2.54
N VAL A 47 -10.67 5.90 2.78
CA VAL A 47 -9.43 6.56 2.34
C VAL A 47 -9.27 6.37 0.84
N GLN A 48 -9.27 7.48 0.11
CA GLN A 48 -9.05 7.56 -1.32
C GLN A 48 -7.60 7.96 -1.59
N VAL A 49 -7.03 7.39 -2.65
CA VAL A 49 -5.65 7.62 -3.03
C VAL A 49 -5.60 7.95 -4.51
N ASP A 50 -5.08 9.12 -4.86
CA ASP A 50 -4.89 9.58 -6.23
C ASP A 50 -3.39 9.58 -6.56
N LEU A 51 -3.05 9.04 -7.72
CA LEU A 51 -1.69 9.04 -8.27
C LEU A 51 -1.62 9.94 -9.52
N PRO A 52 -0.44 10.51 -9.83
CA PRO A 52 -0.25 11.25 -11.07
C PRO A 52 -0.47 10.32 -12.26
N ILE A 53 -1.05 10.83 -13.35
CA ILE A 53 -1.44 9.99 -14.50
C ILE A 53 -0.21 9.36 -15.18
N GLU A 54 0.93 10.03 -15.09
CA GLU A 54 2.20 9.58 -15.60
C GLU A 54 2.69 8.30 -14.89
N ALA A 55 2.29 8.09 -13.63
CA ALA A 55 2.64 6.88 -12.86
C ALA A 55 2.04 5.58 -13.44
N PHE A 56 1.06 5.69 -14.35
CA PHE A 56 0.53 4.53 -15.07
C PHE A 56 1.28 4.22 -16.37
N SER A 57 2.31 5.02 -16.73
CA SER A 57 3.11 4.80 -17.93
C SER A 57 4.22 3.78 -17.69
N LEU A 58 4.48 2.93 -18.68
CA LEU A 58 5.55 1.94 -18.62
C LEU A 58 6.92 2.64 -18.52
N GLY A 59 7.72 2.28 -17.52
CA GLY A 59 9.06 2.85 -17.30
C GLY A 59 9.07 4.24 -16.65
N TRP A 60 7.94 4.70 -16.12
CA TRP A 60 7.90 5.93 -15.33
C TRP A 60 8.63 5.76 -14.00
N GLU A 61 9.43 6.76 -13.64
CA GLU A 61 10.08 6.87 -12.34
C GLU A 61 9.64 8.17 -11.64
N PRO A 62 9.36 8.12 -10.32
CA PRO A 62 8.94 9.29 -9.57
C PRO A 62 10.06 10.32 -9.44
N THR A 63 9.72 11.58 -9.68
CA THR A 63 10.59 12.74 -9.47
C THR A 63 10.42 13.30 -8.04
N LYS A 64 11.23 14.31 -7.68
CA LYS A 64 11.09 15.04 -6.41
C LYS A 64 9.76 15.79 -6.26
N ASP A 65 9.07 16.01 -7.38
CA ASP A 65 7.78 16.70 -7.44
C ASP A 65 6.62 15.75 -7.74
N SER A 66 6.86 14.44 -7.69
CA SER A 66 5.83 13.42 -7.88
C SER A 66 5.21 13.08 -6.53
N TYR A 67 3.91 13.32 -6.38
CA TYR A 67 3.18 13.10 -5.13
C TYR A 67 1.99 12.18 -5.33
N MET A 68 1.76 11.30 -4.36
CA MET A 68 0.50 10.64 -4.13
C MET A 68 -0.38 11.53 -3.25
N VAL A 69 -1.66 11.66 -3.56
CA VAL A 69 -2.60 12.44 -2.77
C VAL A 69 -3.55 11.49 -2.04
N ILE A 70 -3.58 11.57 -0.72
CA ILE A 70 -4.46 10.77 0.14
C ILE A 70 -5.57 11.68 0.67
N LYS A 71 -6.82 11.22 0.55
CA LYS A 71 -8.03 11.92 0.99
C LYS A 71 -8.89 11.01 1.85
N ALA A 72 -9.53 11.58 2.86
CA ALA A 72 -10.56 10.88 3.63
C ALA A 72 -11.65 11.87 4.07
N PRO A 73 -12.85 11.38 4.43
CA PRO A 73 -13.90 12.24 4.96
C PRO A 73 -13.40 13.04 6.17
N GLU A 74 -13.76 14.33 6.21
CA GLU A 74 -13.43 15.26 7.30
C GLU A 74 -11.93 15.50 7.55
N MET A 75 -11.09 15.16 6.56
CA MET A 75 -9.64 15.35 6.62
C MET A 75 -9.15 16.22 5.46
N ASP A 76 -8.15 17.05 5.72
CA ASP A 76 -7.42 17.74 4.68
C ASP A 76 -6.67 16.74 3.80
N SER A 77 -6.42 17.10 2.54
CA SER A 77 -5.68 16.23 1.62
C SER A 77 -4.21 16.13 2.05
N LEU A 78 -3.70 14.92 2.21
CA LEU A 78 -2.30 14.64 2.48
C LEU A 78 -1.54 14.42 1.17
N LYS A 79 -0.37 15.03 1.02
CA LYS A 79 0.54 14.78 -0.10
C LYS A 79 1.72 13.96 0.39
N VAL A 80 1.94 12.80 -0.21
CA VAL A 80 3.06 11.90 0.10
C VAL A 80 3.99 11.86 -1.10
N LEU A 81 5.30 12.09 -0.90
CA LEU A 81 6.26 12.04 -2.01
C LEU A 81 6.39 10.61 -2.52
N LEU A 82 6.32 10.43 -3.83
CA LEU A 82 6.54 9.13 -4.46
C LEU A 82 8.03 8.79 -4.60
N SER A 83 8.93 9.77 -4.47
CA SER A 83 10.37 9.50 -4.36
C SER A 83 10.67 8.63 -3.13
N LYS A 84 11.77 7.88 -3.15
CA LYS A 84 12.18 7.00 -2.04
C LYS A 84 12.25 7.78 -0.71
N PRO A 85 11.50 7.37 0.33
CA PRO A 85 11.63 7.99 1.64
C PRO A 85 13.02 7.75 2.25
N SER A 86 13.49 8.70 3.05
CA SER A 86 14.78 8.60 3.75
C SER A 86 14.67 7.91 5.11
N GLY A 87 13.46 7.87 5.70
CA GLY A 87 13.21 7.24 6.99
C GLY A 87 13.11 5.72 6.87
N VAL A 88 13.52 5.00 7.92
CA VAL A 88 13.35 3.55 8.07
C VAL A 88 12.53 3.28 9.33
N ALA A 89 11.56 2.39 9.21
CA ALA A 89 10.77 1.84 10.28
C ALA A 89 11.12 0.36 10.45
N ASP A 90 11.75 0.02 11.56
CA ASP A 90 12.09 -1.36 11.91
C ASP A 90 10.94 -2.08 12.62
N GLY A 91 10.92 -3.41 12.53
CA GLY A 91 9.95 -4.24 13.25
C GLY A 91 8.53 -4.17 12.69
N VAL A 92 8.39 -3.83 11.40
CA VAL A 92 7.10 -3.88 10.70
C VAL A 92 6.72 -5.34 10.48
N SER A 93 5.48 -5.69 10.79
CA SER A 93 4.93 -7.03 10.68
C SER A 93 3.61 -7.05 9.92
N VAL A 94 3.53 -7.97 8.96
CA VAL A 94 2.38 -8.20 8.08
C VAL A 94 2.19 -9.72 7.96
N TRP A 95 1.12 -10.25 8.55
CA TRP A 95 0.92 -11.70 8.71
C TRP A 95 2.16 -12.37 9.36
N GLU A 96 2.68 -13.42 8.76
CA GLU A 96 3.89 -14.15 9.20
C GLU A 96 5.20 -13.45 8.81
N TRP A 97 5.13 -12.34 8.04
CA TRP A 97 6.32 -11.59 7.64
C TRP A 97 6.64 -10.50 8.67
N SER A 98 7.93 -10.34 8.97
CA SER A 98 8.47 -9.21 9.72
C SER A 98 9.76 -8.72 9.10
N GLY A 99 9.96 -7.40 9.03
CA GLY A 99 11.17 -6.80 8.48
C GLY A 99 11.19 -5.28 8.63
N SER A 100 12.07 -4.64 7.86
CA SER A 100 12.17 -3.18 7.78
C SER A 100 11.28 -2.61 6.67
N ALA A 101 10.79 -1.40 6.86
CA ALA A 101 10.06 -0.64 5.85
C ALA A 101 10.58 0.80 5.79
N LEU A 102 10.27 1.52 4.72
CA LEU A 102 10.58 2.94 4.61
C LEU A 102 9.45 3.75 5.26
N ASP A 103 9.80 4.71 6.11
CA ASP A 103 8.81 5.58 6.76
C ASP A 103 8.52 6.79 5.87
N GLU A 104 7.23 7.01 5.55
CA GLU A 104 6.76 8.16 4.77
C GLU A 104 6.84 9.49 5.55
N GLY A 105 7.11 9.42 6.84
CA GLY A 105 7.46 10.56 7.67
C GLY A 105 6.33 11.04 8.60
N ASP A 106 6.67 12.05 9.39
CA ASP A 106 5.83 12.51 10.50
C ASP A 106 4.51 13.14 10.04
N GLU A 107 4.46 13.73 8.84
CA GLU A 107 3.24 14.31 8.30
C GLU A 107 2.19 13.22 8.02
N ALA A 108 2.60 12.16 7.33
CA ALA A 108 1.74 11.01 7.07
C ALA A 108 1.31 10.32 8.38
N SER A 109 2.25 10.13 9.31
CA SER A 109 1.98 9.58 10.64
C SER A 109 0.92 10.39 11.40
N LYS A 110 1.04 11.72 11.45
CA LYS A 110 0.06 12.60 12.11
C LYS A 110 -1.31 12.53 11.44
N TRP A 111 -1.34 12.49 10.11
CA TRP A 111 -2.58 12.43 9.35
C TRP A 111 -3.36 11.14 9.63
N PHE A 112 -2.70 9.98 9.51
CA PHE A 112 -3.33 8.68 9.79
C PHE A 112 -3.67 8.53 11.27
N THR A 113 -2.81 9.02 12.17
CA THR A 113 -3.10 9.04 13.60
C THR A 113 -4.36 9.84 13.92
N LYS A 114 -4.55 11.01 13.29
CA LYS A 114 -5.75 11.83 13.46
C LYS A 114 -6.99 11.14 12.89
N TYR A 115 -6.87 10.52 11.71
CA TYR A 115 -8.02 9.89 11.05
C TYR A 115 -8.50 8.61 11.76
N ILE A 116 -7.56 7.74 12.16
CA ILE A 116 -7.85 6.47 12.84
C ILE A 116 -8.14 6.71 14.33
N GLY A 117 -7.57 7.77 14.92
CA GLY A 117 -7.67 8.07 16.35
C GLY A 117 -6.72 7.26 17.22
N LYS A 118 -5.73 6.59 16.60
CA LYS A 118 -4.69 5.78 17.26
C LYS A 118 -3.35 6.08 16.62
N PRO A 119 -2.24 6.01 17.35
CA PRO A 119 -0.93 6.29 16.77
C PRO A 119 -0.59 5.27 15.67
N SER A 120 -0.37 5.81 14.47
CA SER A 120 -0.36 5.08 13.20
C SER A 120 0.70 5.69 12.29
N ARG A 121 1.41 4.87 11.51
CA ARG A 121 2.44 5.31 10.56
C ARG A 121 2.20 4.70 9.20
N LEU A 122 2.34 5.51 8.15
CA LEU A 122 2.37 5.03 6.78
C LEU A 122 3.80 4.59 6.44
N VAL A 123 3.96 3.35 6.00
CA VAL A 123 5.25 2.78 5.61
C VAL A 123 5.21 2.17 4.22
N ARG A 124 6.32 2.26 3.48
CA ARG A 124 6.51 1.69 2.14
C ARG A 124 7.45 0.50 2.18
N PHE A 125 7.19 -0.51 1.36
CA PHE A 125 8.06 -1.69 1.31
C PHE A 125 9.47 -1.33 0.81
N ASN A 126 10.51 -1.78 1.53
CA ASN A 126 11.89 -1.53 1.14
C ASN A 126 12.44 -2.64 0.24
N ALA A 127 12.11 -2.60 -1.05
CA ALA A 127 12.56 -3.62 -2.02
C ALA A 127 14.09 -3.68 -2.24
N ALA A 128 14.85 -2.70 -1.70
CA ALA A 128 16.31 -2.71 -1.78
C ALA A 128 16.95 -3.58 -0.69
N SER A 129 16.31 -3.77 0.46
CA SER A 129 16.84 -4.57 1.57
C SER A 129 15.99 -5.79 1.92
N GLU A 130 14.70 -5.75 1.60
CA GLU A 130 13.75 -6.81 1.93
C GLU A 130 13.29 -7.53 0.66
N THR A 131 13.10 -8.84 0.78
CA THR A 131 12.48 -9.65 -0.26
C THR A 131 11.45 -10.55 0.39
N ARG A 132 10.25 -10.58 -0.18
CA ARG A 132 9.20 -11.51 0.24
C ARG A 132 8.80 -12.34 -0.97
N HIS A 133 9.09 -13.63 -0.91
CA HIS A 133 8.77 -14.55 -2.00
C HIS A 133 7.28 -14.89 -2.00
N VAL A 134 6.72 -15.05 -3.19
CA VAL A 134 5.42 -15.73 -3.35
C VAL A 134 5.64 -17.21 -3.07
N ASP A 135 4.63 -17.85 -2.49
CA ASP A 135 4.63 -19.30 -2.36
C ASP A 135 4.83 -19.95 -3.75
N PRO A 136 5.85 -20.83 -3.90
CA PRO A 136 6.18 -21.46 -5.18
C PRO A 136 5.03 -22.23 -5.84
N GLU A 137 4.05 -22.71 -5.07
CA GLU A 137 2.87 -23.40 -5.62
C GLU A 137 2.00 -22.47 -6.48
N TYR A 138 2.04 -21.16 -6.21
CA TYR A 138 1.23 -20.18 -6.91
C TYR A 138 2.00 -19.40 -7.97
N ALA A 139 3.22 -18.94 -7.66
CA ALA A 139 4.04 -18.19 -8.61
C ALA A 139 5.54 -18.30 -8.30
N ARG A 140 6.17 -19.34 -8.86
CA ARG A 140 7.60 -19.58 -8.68
C ARG A 140 8.46 -18.44 -9.24
N GLY A 141 9.38 -17.93 -8.43
CA GLY A 141 10.36 -16.91 -8.84
C GLY A 141 9.83 -15.47 -8.82
N HIS A 142 8.61 -15.24 -8.33
CA HIS A 142 8.05 -13.91 -8.15
C HIS A 142 8.18 -13.44 -6.70
N ASN A 143 8.41 -12.14 -6.54
CA ASN A 143 8.42 -11.46 -5.25
C ASN A 143 7.15 -10.63 -5.10
N ILE A 144 6.65 -10.56 -3.87
CA ILE A 144 5.56 -9.69 -3.45
C ILE A 144 6.09 -8.65 -2.48
N MET A 145 5.34 -7.56 -2.34
CA MET A 145 5.58 -6.54 -1.33
C MET A 145 4.63 -6.78 -0.15
N PHE A 146 3.92 -5.76 0.34
CA PHE A 146 2.91 -5.94 1.39
C PHE A 146 1.63 -6.63 0.91
N SER A 147 1.45 -6.89 -0.39
CA SER A 147 0.29 -7.60 -0.94
C SER A 147 0.02 -8.93 -0.23
N ASP A 148 -1.26 -9.29 -0.10
CA ASP A 148 -1.67 -10.59 0.46
C ASP A 148 -1.39 -11.68 -0.56
N GLU A 149 -0.27 -12.42 -0.46
CA GLU A 149 0.12 -13.69 -1.13
C GLU A 149 -0.10 -13.83 -2.66
N TYR A 150 -0.76 -12.85 -3.28
CA TYR A 150 -1.37 -12.87 -4.60
C TYR A 150 -1.28 -11.44 -5.13
N PRO A 151 -0.58 -11.21 -6.25
CA PRO A 151 -0.50 -9.90 -6.88
C PRO A 151 -1.84 -9.47 -7.52
N PHE A 152 -2.77 -10.41 -7.71
CA PHE A 152 -4.09 -10.19 -8.30
C PHE A 152 -5.15 -10.97 -7.51
N ILE A 153 -6.22 -10.29 -7.10
CA ILE A 153 -7.40 -10.92 -6.49
C ILE A 153 -8.55 -10.82 -7.48
N TYR A 154 -9.05 -11.96 -7.94
CA TYR A 154 -10.24 -12.03 -8.78
C TYR A 154 -11.48 -12.21 -7.91
N ARG A 155 -12.48 -11.36 -8.11
CA ARG A 155 -13.81 -11.56 -7.56
C ARG A 155 -14.73 -12.02 -8.69
N CYS A 156 -15.21 -13.26 -8.62
CA CYS A 156 -16.32 -13.71 -9.44
C CYS A 156 -17.62 -13.14 -8.86
N SER A 157 -18.39 -12.45 -9.70
CA SER A 157 -19.78 -12.06 -9.45
C SER A 157 -20.72 -13.16 -9.92
#